data_AF-A0A519CPL4-F1
#
_entry.id   AF-A0A519CPL4-F1
#
_cell.length_a   1.000
_cell.length_b   1.000
_cell.length_c   1.000
_cell.angle_alpha   90.00
_cell.angle_beta   90.00
_cell.angle_gamma   90.00
#
_symmetry.space_group_name_H-M   'P 1'
#
loop_
_entity.id
_entity.type
_entity.pdbx_description
1 polymer ?
#
loop_
_entity_poly.entity_id
_entity_poly.type
_entity_poly.pdbx_seq_one_letter_code
_entity_poly.pdbx_strand_id
1 'polypeptide(L)'
;MTDDEQVEPSEDIVVDEDMDEQLEDMSLEGRKEALTKARWNVFMYLGIAAILFGFALFPMPFGADYDNFTNSAEKDIGFIWGLPVPGDDITDVPVTISVDVINPPAQAGVLLGAYLIQTDDCQSNLGEFTPIARNGSGHTHHYKVTKTTPSAGVTY
;
A
#
# COMPACT_ATOMS: atom_id res chain seq x y z
N MET A 1 42.68 -22.84 7.60
CA MET A 1 42.68 -22.63 6.13
C MET A 1 41.64 -23.55 5.53
N THR A 2 40.49 -23.11 4.99
CA THR A 2 39.92 -21.75 4.93
C THR A 2 38.38 -21.82 4.85
N ASP A 3 37.59 -21.23 5.75
CA ASP A 3 37.47 -21.44 7.22
C ASP A 3 35.95 -21.22 7.57
N ASP A 4 35.54 -20.75 8.76
CA ASP A 4 34.12 -20.61 9.22
C ASP A 4 33.43 -19.32 8.70
N GLU A 5 32.11 -19.34 8.44
CA GLU A 5 31.27 -18.12 8.54
C GLU A 5 29.80 -18.48 8.87
N GLN A 6 29.54 -18.64 10.17
CA GLN A 6 28.19 -18.55 10.74
C GLN A 6 27.80 -17.07 10.83
N VAL A 7 26.54 -16.75 10.49
CA VAL A 7 25.95 -15.43 10.80
C VAL A 7 24.77 -15.68 11.73
N GLU A 8 24.89 -15.15 12.94
CA GLU A 8 23.96 -15.32 14.05
C GLU A 8 22.68 -14.49 13.89
N PRO A 9 21.61 -14.89 14.59
CA PRO A 9 20.67 -13.96 15.18
C PRO A 9 20.57 -14.16 16.70
N SER A 10 21.45 -13.51 17.45
CA SER A 10 21.22 -13.01 18.81
C SER A 10 21.12 -11.48 18.70
N GLU A 11 20.36 -10.71 19.47
CA GLU A 11 19.65 -10.84 20.75
C GLU A 11 18.25 -10.15 20.57
N ASP A 12 17.20 -10.30 21.36
CA ASP A 12 16.91 -11.08 22.57
C ASP A 12 15.47 -11.61 22.44
N ILE A 13 15.27 -12.92 22.46
CA ILE A 13 14.05 -13.45 23.06
C ILE A 13 14.40 -13.57 24.53
N VAL A 14 13.96 -12.62 25.36
CA VAL A 14 14.12 -12.70 26.81
C VAL A 14 13.26 -13.87 27.30
N VAL A 15 13.89 -15.05 27.31
CA VAL A 15 13.44 -16.18 28.09
C VAL A 15 13.83 -15.83 29.52
N ASP A 16 12.87 -15.31 30.29
CA ASP A 16 13.02 -15.20 31.74
C ASP A 16 13.47 -16.57 32.26
N GLU A 17 14.64 -16.66 32.89
CA GLU A 17 15.11 -17.92 33.50
C GLU A 17 14.11 -18.40 34.58
N ASP A 18 13.34 -17.45 35.14
CA ASP A 18 12.17 -17.61 36.00
C ASP A 18 11.04 -18.48 35.40
N MET A 19 10.95 -18.61 34.07
CA MET A 19 9.92 -19.43 33.42
C MET A 19 10.11 -20.92 33.71
N ASP A 20 11.35 -21.40 33.86
CA ASP A 20 11.61 -22.81 34.12
C ASP A 20 11.28 -23.20 35.57
N GLU A 21 11.61 -22.35 36.56
CA GLU A 21 11.16 -22.57 37.95
C GLU A 21 9.62 -22.52 38.07
N GLN A 22 8.94 -21.70 37.27
CA GLN A 22 7.47 -21.65 37.24
C GLN A 22 6.84 -22.81 36.45
N LEU A 23 7.61 -23.50 35.59
CA LEU A 23 7.19 -24.68 34.84
C LEU A 23 7.26 -25.97 35.65
N GLU A 24 8.10 -26.07 36.68
CA GLU A 24 8.24 -27.27 37.51
C GLU A 24 6.98 -27.58 38.35
N ASP A 25 6.24 -26.56 38.80
CA ASP A 25 5.09 -26.72 39.72
C ASP A 25 3.72 -26.85 39.00
N MET A 26 3.68 -26.75 37.66
CA MET A 26 2.45 -26.89 36.88
C MET A 26 2.13 -28.34 36.50
N SER A 27 1.02 -28.86 37.03
CA SER A 27 0.50 -30.20 36.76
C SER A 27 0.30 -30.50 35.25
N LEU A 28 0.32 -31.78 34.89
CA LEU A 28 0.16 -32.28 33.50
C LEU A 28 -1.12 -31.80 32.79
N GLU A 29 -2.15 -31.40 33.55
CA GLU A 29 -3.39 -30.82 33.02
C GLU A 29 -3.14 -29.41 32.44
N GLY A 30 -2.42 -28.55 33.18
CA GLY A 30 -2.09 -27.19 32.76
C GLY A 30 -1.17 -27.16 31.53
N ARG A 31 -0.22 -28.11 31.42
CA ARG A 31 0.61 -28.26 30.21
C ARG A 31 -0.22 -28.64 28.97
N LYS A 32 -1.33 -29.38 29.12
CA LYS A 32 -2.26 -29.66 28.00
C LYS A 32 -3.09 -28.44 27.62
N GLU A 33 -3.54 -27.64 28.58
CA GLU A 33 -4.24 -26.39 28.28
C GLU A 33 -3.32 -25.39 27.56
N ALA A 34 -2.06 -25.25 28.02
CA ALA A 34 -1.05 -24.44 27.35
C ALA A 34 -0.80 -24.90 25.90
N LEU A 35 -0.60 -26.20 25.67
CA LEU A 35 -0.47 -26.78 24.32
C LEU A 35 -1.71 -26.57 23.44
N THR A 36 -2.90 -26.62 24.03
CA THR A 36 -4.17 -26.41 23.30
C THR A 36 -4.37 -24.94 22.94
N LYS A 37 -4.04 -24.02 23.85
CA LYS A 37 -4.04 -22.57 23.63
C LYS A 37 -3.01 -22.17 22.58
N ALA A 38 -1.80 -22.73 22.64
CA ALA A 38 -0.76 -22.51 21.63
C ALA A 38 -1.22 -22.92 20.23
N ARG A 39 -1.86 -24.10 20.08
CA ARG A 39 -2.44 -24.56 18.81
C ARG A 39 -3.47 -23.58 18.24
N TRP A 40 -4.40 -23.11 19.08
CA TRP A 40 -5.40 -22.13 18.65
C TRP A 40 -4.79 -20.78 18.25
N ASN A 41 -3.75 -20.32 18.95
CA ASN A 41 -2.99 -19.12 18.57
C ASN A 41 -2.34 -19.30 17.19
N VAL A 42 -1.69 -20.43 16.94
CA VAL A 42 -1.06 -20.74 15.64
C VAL A 42 -2.09 -20.73 14.50
N PHE A 43 -3.27 -21.36 14.68
CA PHE A 43 -4.32 -21.32 13.67
C PHE A 43 -4.92 -19.92 13.49
N MET A 44 -5.03 -19.11 14.54
CA MET A 44 -5.49 -17.72 14.46
C MET A 44 -4.51 -16.87 13.66
N TYR A 45 -3.21 -16.93 13.96
CA TYR A 45 -2.18 -16.20 13.20
C TYR A 45 -2.06 -16.69 11.75
N LEU A 46 -2.17 -18.00 11.50
CA LEU A 46 -2.17 -18.55 10.15
C LEU A 46 -3.42 -18.12 9.36
N GLY A 47 -4.58 -18.04 10.00
CA GLY A 47 -5.80 -17.49 9.40
C GLY A 47 -5.69 -15.99 9.07
N ILE A 48 -5.14 -15.19 9.98
CA ILE A 48 -4.86 -13.76 9.74
C ILE A 48 -3.85 -13.60 8.59
N ALA A 49 -2.77 -14.38 8.58
CA ALA A 49 -1.78 -14.38 7.50
C ALA A 49 -2.40 -14.75 6.15
N ALA A 50 -3.28 -15.75 6.10
CA ALA A 50 -4.00 -16.11 4.88
C ALA A 50 -4.94 -14.99 4.37
N ILE A 51 -5.61 -14.27 5.27
CA ILE A 51 -6.46 -13.12 4.91
C ILE A 51 -5.60 -11.96 4.38
N LEU A 52 -4.52 -11.60 5.08
CA LEU A 52 -3.59 -10.54 4.64
C LEU A 52 -2.92 -10.88 3.30
N PHE A 53 -2.52 -12.13 3.11
CA PHE A 53 -2.01 -12.64 1.83
C PHE A 53 -3.07 -12.56 0.72
N GLY A 54 -4.34 -12.85 1.02
CA GLY A 54 -5.45 -12.69 0.08
C GLY A 54 -5.63 -11.24 -0.39
N PHE A 55 -5.56 -10.26 0.53
CA PHE A 55 -5.60 -8.84 0.18
C PHE A 55 -4.36 -8.38 -0.59
N ALA A 56 -3.18 -8.94 -0.31
CA ALA A 56 -1.95 -8.64 -1.05
C ALA A 56 -1.97 -9.16 -2.49
N LEU A 57 -2.74 -10.22 -2.78
CA LEU A 57 -2.75 -10.87 -4.10
C LEU A 57 -3.66 -10.17 -5.13
N PHE A 58 -4.64 -9.39 -4.67
CA PHE A 58 -5.59 -8.66 -5.50
C PHE A 58 -5.80 -7.23 -4.98
N PRO A 59 -5.03 -6.24 -5.45
CA PRO A 59 -5.33 -4.84 -5.15
C PRO A 59 -6.73 -4.50 -5.68
N MET A 60 -7.61 -4.00 -4.82
CA MET A 60 -8.94 -3.56 -5.24
C MET A 60 -8.82 -2.35 -6.17
N PRO A 61 -9.33 -2.40 -7.41
CA PRO A 61 -9.30 -1.26 -8.31
C PRO A 61 -10.28 -0.19 -7.82
N PHE A 62 -9.80 1.05 -7.72
CA PHE A 62 -10.64 2.21 -7.40
C PHE A 62 -10.89 3.02 -8.67
N GLY A 63 -12.13 3.43 -8.87
CA GLY A 63 -12.55 4.31 -9.97
C GLY A 63 -13.25 5.55 -9.46
N ALA A 64 -13.27 6.57 -10.31
CA ALA A 64 -14.17 7.72 -10.23
C ALA A 64 -14.71 8.01 -11.64
N ASP A 65 -16.00 8.32 -11.71
CA ASP A 65 -16.62 8.82 -12.93
C ASP A 65 -16.27 10.30 -13.14
N TYR A 66 -16.33 10.74 -14.40
CA TYR A 66 -16.15 12.14 -14.75
C TYR A 66 -17.38 12.96 -14.34
N ASP A 67 -17.19 13.94 -13.44
CA ASP A 67 -18.27 14.85 -13.02
C ASP A 67 -18.29 16.12 -13.89
N ASN A 68 -19.49 16.50 -14.32
CA ASN A 68 -19.75 17.73 -15.07
C ASN A 68 -19.71 18.99 -14.17
N PHE A 69 -19.75 18.84 -12.84
CA PHE A 69 -19.64 19.97 -11.92
C PHE A 69 -18.21 20.52 -11.84
N THR A 70 -17.23 19.67 -11.53
CA THR A 70 -15.80 20.04 -11.46
C THR A 70 -15.08 19.96 -12.82
N ASN A 71 -15.69 19.29 -13.81
CA ASN A 71 -15.07 18.95 -15.10
C ASN A 71 -13.81 18.07 -14.95
N SER A 72 -13.79 17.24 -13.90
CA SER A 72 -12.70 16.34 -13.51
C SER A 72 -13.28 14.99 -13.04
N ALA A 73 -12.42 13.97 -13.03
CA ALA A 73 -12.68 12.74 -12.28
C ALA A 73 -11.71 12.75 -11.08
N GLU A 74 -12.26 12.89 -9.87
CA GLU A 74 -11.49 13.02 -8.63
C GLU A 74 -11.83 11.87 -7.69
N LYS A 75 -10.80 11.25 -7.12
CA LYS A 75 -10.93 10.15 -6.17
C LYS A 75 -9.97 10.33 -5.02
N ASP A 76 -10.52 10.42 -3.81
CA ASP A 76 -9.74 10.18 -2.61
C ASP A 76 -9.35 8.70 -2.55
N ILE A 77 -8.04 8.44 -2.58
CA ILE A 77 -7.42 7.11 -2.53
C ILE A 77 -7.03 6.70 -1.10
N GLY A 78 -7.42 7.48 -0.09
CA GLY A 78 -7.31 7.11 1.33
C GLY A 78 -5.89 6.71 1.74
N PHE A 79 -5.76 5.53 2.35
CA PHE A 79 -4.46 5.02 2.81
C PHE A 79 -3.80 4.10 1.78
N ILE A 80 -2.70 4.57 1.20
CA ILE A 80 -1.71 3.71 0.54
C ILE A 80 -0.92 3.01 1.66
N TRP A 81 -0.90 1.68 1.66
CA TRP A 81 -0.19 0.88 2.65
C TRP A 81 1.23 0.56 2.14
N GLY A 82 2.23 0.98 2.89
CA GLY A 82 3.65 0.73 2.61
C GLY A 82 4.51 1.04 3.84
N LEU A 83 5.77 0.62 3.82
CA LEU A 83 6.75 1.08 4.80
C LEU A 83 7.22 2.47 4.37
N PRO A 84 7.12 3.52 5.22
CA PRO A 84 7.50 4.88 4.83
C PRO A 84 9.02 5.06 4.90
N VAL A 85 9.75 4.38 4.02
CA VAL A 85 11.21 4.52 3.89
C VAL A 85 11.51 5.70 2.96
N PRO A 86 12.41 6.63 3.32
CA PRO A 86 12.72 7.78 2.46
C PRO A 86 13.73 7.41 1.35
N GLY A 87 13.29 7.49 0.09
CA GLY A 87 14.12 7.30 -1.10
C GLY A 87 13.32 6.69 -2.25
N ASP A 88 13.97 6.48 -3.40
CA ASP A 88 13.46 5.54 -4.41
C ASP A 88 13.94 4.13 -4.02
N ASP A 89 13.06 3.24 -3.56
CA ASP A 89 13.44 1.90 -3.09
C ASP A 89 12.39 0.79 -3.36
N ILE A 90 12.66 -0.43 -2.86
CA ILE A 90 11.83 -1.62 -3.13
C ILE A 90 10.48 -1.62 -2.37
N THR A 91 10.26 -0.67 -1.47
CA THR A 91 9.01 -0.49 -0.71
C THR A 91 8.06 0.50 -1.37
N ASP A 92 8.51 1.22 -2.41
CA ASP A 92 7.67 2.09 -3.22
C ASP A 92 6.52 1.32 -3.87
N VAL A 93 5.29 1.84 -3.71
CA VAL A 93 4.09 1.23 -4.26
C VAL A 93 3.85 1.73 -5.69
N PRO A 94 3.93 0.87 -6.72
CA PRO A 94 3.72 1.28 -8.10
C PRO A 94 2.24 1.60 -8.37
N VAL A 95 1.91 2.88 -8.51
CA VAL A 95 0.56 3.34 -8.86
C VAL A 95 0.37 3.31 -10.38
N THR A 96 -0.65 2.57 -10.84
CA THR A 96 -1.10 2.59 -12.24
C THR A 96 -2.47 3.26 -12.32
N ILE A 97 -2.57 4.28 -13.16
CA ILE A 97 -3.83 4.97 -13.47
C ILE A 97 -4.19 4.59 -14.91
N SER A 98 -5.41 4.13 -15.13
CA SER A 98 -5.97 3.86 -16.46
C SER A 98 -7.20 4.72 -16.68
N VAL A 99 -7.32 5.34 -17.86
CA VAL A 99 -8.41 6.28 -18.17
C VAL A 99 -9.18 5.83 -19.39
N ASP A 100 -10.45 5.44 -19.19
CA ASP A 100 -11.38 5.05 -20.25
C ASP A 100 -12.10 6.28 -20.84
N VAL A 101 -11.83 6.58 -22.11
CA VAL A 101 -12.35 7.78 -22.77
C VAL A 101 -13.60 7.46 -23.58
N ILE A 102 -14.79 7.81 -23.06
CA ILE A 102 -16.06 7.54 -23.73
C ILE A 102 -16.38 8.61 -24.78
N ASN A 103 -16.48 9.88 -24.37
CA ASN A 103 -16.90 11.01 -25.23
C ASN A 103 -15.90 12.17 -25.12
N PRO A 104 -14.76 12.15 -25.84
CA PRO A 104 -13.81 13.26 -25.82
C PRO A 104 -14.36 14.48 -26.58
N PRO A 105 -13.96 15.71 -26.22
CA PRO A 105 -14.30 16.90 -26.98
C PRO A 105 -13.80 16.80 -28.43
N ALA A 106 -14.61 17.20 -29.41
CA ALA A 106 -14.27 17.17 -30.84
C ALA A 106 -13.19 18.21 -31.27
N GLN A 107 -12.50 18.83 -30.31
CA GLN A 107 -11.53 19.90 -30.52
C GLN A 107 -10.12 19.33 -30.54
N ALA A 108 -9.36 19.61 -31.61
CA ALA A 108 -7.95 19.24 -31.68
C ALA A 108 -7.12 20.02 -30.64
N GLY A 109 -6.16 19.35 -29.99
CA GLY A 109 -5.29 19.97 -28.98
C GLY A 109 -5.76 19.85 -27.53
N VAL A 110 -6.94 19.25 -27.28
CA VAL A 110 -7.30 18.79 -25.93
C VAL A 110 -6.44 17.57 -25.58
N LEU A 111 -5.89 17.54 -24.37
CA LEU A 111 -5.05 16.46 -23.84
C LEU A 111 -5.57 16.01 -22.47
N LEU A 112 -5.38 14.74 -22.12
CA LEU A 112 -5.67 14.24 -20.78
C LEU A 112 -4.47 14.44 -19.87
N GLY A 113 -4.68 15.09 -18.73
CA GLY A 113 -3.71 15.22 -17.65
C GLY A 113 -4.15 14.44 -16.43
N ALA A 114 -3.35 13.48 -15.99
CA ALA A 114 -3.51 12.79 -14.72
C ALA A 114 -2.63 13.43 -13.65
N TYR A 115 -3.17 13.60 -12.45
CA TYR A 115 -2.48 14.16 -11.28
C TYR A 115 -2.57 13.15 -10.13
N LEU A 116 -1.47 12.98 -9.42
CA LEU A 116 -1.42 12.26 -8.15
C LEU A 116 -0.82 13.23 -7.13
N ILE A 117 -1.61 13.62 -6.14
CA ILE A 117 -1.29 14.69 -5.18
C ILE A 117 -1.45 14.11 -3.78
N GLN A 118 -0.37 14.15 -3.00
CA GLN A 118 -0.42 13.86 -1.57
C GLN A 118 -0.81 15.13 -0.79
N THR A 119 -1.87 15.04 0.01
CA THR A 119 -2.36 16.09 0.90
C THR A 119 -2.90 15.47 2.18
N ASP A 120 -2.88 16.22 3.29
CA ASP A 120 -3.51 15.80 4.56
C ASP A 120 -5.04 15.89 4.50
N ASP A 121 -5.58 16.69 3.58
CA ASP A 121 -7.03 16.87 3.37
C ASP A 121 -7.37 16.92 1.88
N CYS A 122 -8.00 15.84 1.39
CA CYS A 122 -8.51 15.70 0.02
C CYS A 122 -9.76 16.56 -0.26
N GLN A 123 -10.36 17.21 0.74
CA GLN A 123 -11.48 18.16 0.59
C GLN A 123 -11.01 19.62 0.49
N SER A 124 -9.71 19.87 0.67
CA SER A 124 -9.10 21.20 0.53
C SER A 124 -8.99 21.64 -0.95
N ASN A 125 -8.60 22.90 -1.19
CA ASN A 125 -8.46 23.41 -2.56
C ASN A 125 -7.22 22.81 -3.26
N LEU A 126 -7.42 21.72 -3.99
CA LEU A 126 -6.37 21.02 -4.74
C LEU A 126 -5.71 21.86 -5.83
N GLY A 127 -6.30 22.99 -6.23
CA GLY A 127 -5.82 23.85 -7.30
C GLY A 127 -4.40 24.38 -7.07
N GLU A 128 -4.02 24.69 -5.83
CA GLU A 128 -2.69 25.21 -5.47
C GLU A 128 -1.57 24.17 -5.67
N PHE A 129 -1.90 22.88 -5.59
CA PHE A 129 -0.96 21.78 -5.79
C PHE A 129 -0.78 21.41 -7.27
N THR A 130 -1.72 21.76 -8.15
CA THR A 130 -1.60 21.49 -9.60
C THR A 130 -0.39 22.13 -10.29
N PRO A 131 0.03 23.41 -10.05
CA PRO A 131 1.27 23.93 -10.61
C PRO A 131 2.51 23.28 -9.98
N ILE A 132 2.44 22.82 -8.73
CA ILE A 132 3.53 22.13 -8.05
C ILE A 132 3.75 20.76 -8.72
N ALA A 133 2.69 20.00 -8.96
CA ALA A 133 2.76 18.73 -9.68
C ALA A 133 3.28 18.87 -11.13
N ARG A 134 2.96 19.97 -11.81
CA ARG A 134 3.44 20.23 -13.19
C ARG A 134 4.91 20.65 -13.27
N ASN A 135 5.43 21.33 -12.24
CA ASN A 135 6.79 21.88 -12.23
C ASN A 135 7.77 21.04 -11.38
N GLY A 136 7.27 20.13 -10.55
CA GLY A 136 8.02 19.46 -9.49
C GLY A 136 8.79 18.22 -9.92
N SER A 137 9.77 17.87 -9.09
CA SER A 137 10.61 16.67 -9.20
C SER A 137 10.67 15.91 -7.87
N GLY A 138 9.53 15.80 -7.17
CA GLY A 138 9.44 15.21 -5.84
C GLY A 138 8.45 14.06 -5.75
N HIS A 139 8.61 13.20 -4.74
CA HIS A 139 7.84 11.96 -4.60
C HIS A 139 6.35 12.17 -4.23
N THR A 140 5.94 13.38 -3.82
CA THR A 140 4.60 13.67 -3.27
C THR A 140 3.59 14.21 -4.28
N HIS A 141 4.05 14.67 -5.45
CA HIS A 141 3.22 15.35 -6.46
C HIS A 141 3.65 14.93 -7.86
N HIS A 142 2.83 14.15 -8.55
CA HIS A 142 3.13 13.63 -9.89
C HIS A 142 2.10 14.14 -10.91
N TYR A 143 2.58 14.44 -12.11
CA TYR A 143 1.77 14.85 -13.24
C TYR A 143 2.19 14.10 -14.51
N LYS A 144 1.21 13.63 -15.27
CA LYS A 144 1.44 12.98 -16.58
C LYS A 144 0.37 13.42 -17.56
N VAL A 145 0.78 13.70 -18.79
CA VAL A 145 -0.13 14.17 -19.87
C VAL A 145 -0.01 13.28 -21.11
N THR A 146 -1.13 13.06 -21.80
CA THR A 146 -1.12 12.34 -23.08
C THR A 146 -0.36 13.14 -24.14
N LYS A 147 0.40 12.45 -25.01
CA LYS A 147 1.14 13.08 -26.12
C LYS A 147 0.26 13.44 -27.31
N THR A 148 -0.95 12.88 -27.37
CA THR A 148 -1.92 13.03 -28.44
C THR A 148 -3.30 13.33 -27.86
N THR A 149 -4.16 13.96 -28.66
CA THR A 149 -5.58 14.12 -28.32
C THR A 149 -6.23 12.73 -28.20
N PRO A 150 -7.00 12.49 -27.12
CA PRO A 150 -7.59 11.18 -26.88
C PRO A 150 -8.80 10.90 -27.78
N SER A 151 -9.01 9.63 -28.10
CA SER A 151 -10.10 9.14 -28.96
C SER A 151 -11.13 8.33 -28.17
N ALA A 152 -12.39 8.39 -28.61
CA ALA A 152 -13.50 7.63 -28.03
C ALA A 152 -13.24 6.12 -28.09
N GLY A 153 -13.56 5.40 -27.01
CA GLY A 153 -13.42 3.95 -26.90
C GLY A 153 -11.99 3.45 -26.71
N VAL A 154 -11.06 4.33 -26.28
CA VAL A 154 -9.66 3.97 -26.02
C VAL A 154 -9.30 4.22 -24.55
N THR A 155 -8.65 3.23 -23.94
CA THR A 155 -8.03 3.30 -22.61
C THR A 155 -6.60 3.83 -22.74
N TYR A 156 -6.20 4.75 -21.84
CA TYR A 156 -4.86 5.35 -21.76
C TYR A 156 -4.16 5.08 -20.42
#